data_AF-A0A961CJL5-F1
#
_entry.id   AF-A0A961CJL5-F1
#
_cell.length_a   1.000
_cell.length_b   1.000
_cell.length_c   1.000
_cell.angle_alpha   90.00
_cell.angle_beta   90.00
_cell.angle_gamma   90.00
#
_symmetry.space_group_name_H-M   'P 1'
#
loop_
_entity.id
_entity.type
_entity.pdbx_description
1 polymer ?
#
loop_
_entity_poly.entity_id
_entity_poly.type
_entity_poly.pdbx_seq_one_letter_code
_entity_poly.pdbx_strand_id
1 'polypeptide(L)'
;DVIQVDPGLSYGITEYLRVLDRLEAHGFDRTRCFPHGGHLINLHVVVGLGLGGCEAYPGVFGPFGGYAPTCAIGGGTVAPSDAPGFGLEEKPDLASHLAAMVEDLA
;
A
#
# COMPACT_ATOMS: atom_id res chain seq x y z
N ASP A 1 9.10 2.36 19.00
CA ASP A 1 9.64 2.67 17.65
C ASP A 1 8.61 2.52 16.55
N VAL A 2 9.01 2.73 15.30
CA VAL A 2 8.20 2.54 14.10
C VAL A 2 8.90 1.48 13.24
N ILE A 3 8.15 0.50 12.74
CA ILE A 3 8.67 -0.59 11.93
C ILE A 3 8.24 -0.37 10.48
N GLN A 4 9.19 -0.27 9.56
CA GLN A 4 8.93 0.19 8.18
C GLN A 4 9.21 -0.88 7.12
N VAL A 5 9.02 -2.15 7.47
CA VAL A 5 9.15 -3.25 6.49
C VAL A 5 8.14 -3.02 5.36
N ASP A 6 8.61 -3.10 4.11
CA ASP A 6 7.82 -2.87 2.90
C ASP A 6 7.40 -4.24 2.31
N PRO A 7 6.10 -4.56 2.24
CA PRO A 7 5.62 -5.81 1.62
C PRO A 7 6.08 -5.95 0.16
N GLY A 8 6.08 -4.87 -0.63
CA GLY A 8 6.46 -4.87 -2.04
C GLY A 8 7.93 -5.22 -2.28
N LEU A 9 8.78 -4.93 -1.29
CA LEU A 9 10.23 -5.21 -1.33
C LEU A 9 10.63 -6.43 -0.47
N SER A 10 9.67 -7.07 0.20
CA SER A 10 9.91 -8.15 1.15
C SER A 10 9.06 -9.39 0.82
N TYR A 11 9.07 -9.81 -0.45
CA TYR A 11 8.37 -11.02 -0.93
C TYR A 11 6.83 -11.00 -0.82
N GLY A 12 6.21 -9.82 -0.75
CA GLY A 12 4.77 -9.63 -0.81
C GLY A 12 4.03 -9.86 0.50
N ILE A 13 2.70 -9.81 0.44
CA ILE A 13 1.82 -9.85 1.62
C ILE A 13 1.96 -11.16 2.41
N THR A 14 2.19 -12.30 1.76
CA THR A 14 2.34 -13.59 2.43
C THR A 14 3.55 -13.60 3.36
N GLU A 15 4.67 -13.04 2.92
CA GLU A 15 5.85 -12.93 3.78
C GLU A 15 5.65 -11.83 4.84
N TYR A 16 4.95 -10.75 4.50
CA TYR A 16 4.60 -9.71 5.45
C TYR A 16 3.78 -10.26 6.65
N LEU A 17 2.87 -11.21 6.42
CA LEU A 17 2.16 -11.90 7.49
C LEU A 17 3.12 -12.64 8.44
N ARG A 18 4.16 -13.31 7.91
CA ARG A 18 5.18 -13.97 8.74
C ARG A 18 6.02 -12.97 9.52
N VAL A 19 6.28 -11.79 8.95
CA VAL A 19 6.93 -10.68 9.67
C VAL A 19 6.05 -10.23 10.84
N LEU A 20 4.74 -10.04 10.63
CA LEU A 20 3.81 -9.70 11.70
C LEU A 20 3.78 -10.76 12.80
N ASP A 21 3.67 -12.04 12.44
CA ASP A 21 3.72 -13.15 13.41
C ASP A 21 5.00 -13.10 14.24
N ARG A 22 6.15 -12.80 13.61
CA ARG A 22 7.43 -12.70 14.30
C ARG A 22 7.48 -11.50 15.24
N LEU A 23 6.97 -10.35 14.82
CA LEU A 23 6.91 -9.13 15.62
C LEU A 23 6.03 -9.32 16.86
N GLU A 24 4.83 -9.87 16.68
CA GLU A 24 3.89 -10.13 17.76
C GLU A 24 4.43 -11.15 18.76
N ALA A 25 5.12 -12.19 18.27
CA ALA A 25 5.81 -13.15 19.14
C ALA A 25 6.92 -12.51 20.00
N HIS A 26 7.42 -11.32 19.64
CA HIS A 26 8.40 -10.54 20.41
C HIS A 26 7.77 -9.36 21.16
N GLY A 27 6.44 -9.33 21.26
CA GLY A 27 5.70 -8.31 22.01
C GLY A 27 5.53 -6.98 21.29
N PHE A 28 5.78 -6.92 19.98
CA PHE A 28 5.49 -5.73 19.18
C PHE A 28 4.05 -5.77 18.67
N ASP A 29 3.30 -4.70 18.95
CA ASP A 29 1.97 -4.52 18.41
C ASP A 29 2.02 -4.14 16.93
N ARG A 30 1.17 -4.74 16.09
CA ARG A 30 1.14 -4.47 14.63
C ARG A 30 0.82 -3.03 14.27
N THR A 31 0.17 -2.27 15.16
CA THR A 31 -0.06 -0.82 14.99
C THR A 31 1.23 0.00 15.01
N ARG A 32 2.39 -0.61 15.34
CA ARG A 32 3.72 -0.01 15.19
C ARG A 32 4.28 -0.13 13.78
N CYS A 33 3.61 -0.88 12.89
CA CYS A 33 4.05 -1.07 11.52
C CYS A 33 3.53 0.05 10.61
N PHE A 34 4.47 0.71 9.92
CA PHE A 34 4.23 1.77 8.95
C PHE A 34 5.03 1.47 7.68
N PRO A 35 4.52 0.62 6.76
CA PRO A 35 5.25 0.25 5.55
C PRO A 35 5.78 1.45 4.78
N HIS A 36 7.07 1.38 4.41
CA HIS A 36 7.65 2.20 3.35
C HIS A 36 6.98 1.89 2.01
N GLY A 37 6.97 2.83 1.06
CA GLY A 37 6.64 2.56 -0.35
C GLY A 37 5.57 3.47 -0.95
N GLY A 38 4.76 4.15 -0.13
CA GLY A 38 3.91 5.26 -0.57
C GLY A 38 2.93 5.00 -1.73
N HIS A 39 2.55 3.75 -1.96
CA HIS A 39 1.70 3.31 -3.07
C HIS A 39 0.36 2.74 -2.59
N LEU A 40 -0.64 2.74 -3.48
CA LEU A 40 -2.02 2.32 -3.18
C LEU A 40 -2.11 0.91 -2.59
N ILE A 41 -1.26 -0.03 -3.01
CA ILE A 41 -1.24 -1.39 -2.44
C ILE A 41 -0.96 -1.37 -0.92
N ASN A 42 -0.06 -0.49 -0.43
CA ASN A 42 0.25 -0.42 1.00
C ASN A 42 -0.90 0.17 1.81
N LEU A 43 -1.71 1.05 1.23
CA LEU A 43 -2.95 1.50 1.86
C LEU A 43 -3.86 0.30 2.16
N HIS A 44 -4.06 -0.60 1.18
CA HIS A 44 -4.85 -1.81 1.38
C HIS A 44 -4.22 -2.77 2.40
N VAL A 45 -2.90 -2.94 2.41
CA VAL A 45 -2.21 -3.76 3.42
C VAL A 45 -2.46 -3.20 4.82
N VAL A 46 -2.33 -1.88 5.00
CA VAL A 46 -2.55 -1.21 6.29
C VAL A 46 -3.98 -1.38 6.77
N VAL A 47 -4.96 -1.08 5.92
CA VAL A 47 -6.39 -1.19 6.28
C VAL A 47 -6.78 -2.64 6.52
N GLY A 48 -6.34 -3.56 5.66
CA GLY A 48 -6.71 -4.98 5.73
C GLY A 48 -6.10 -5.72 6.92
N LEU A 49 -4.89 -5.34 7.36
CA LEU A 49 -4.19 -6.01 8.46
C LEU A 49 -4.28 -5.26 9.80
N GLY A 50 -4.83 -4.05 9.81
CA GLY A 50 -4.95 -3.21 11.01
C GLY A 50 -3.60 -2.65 11.47
N LEU A 51 -2.79 -2.14 10.55
CA LEU A 51 -1.48 -1.55 10.85
C LEU A 51 -1.62 -0.07 11.29
N GLY A 52 -0.50 0.57 11.63
CA GLY A 52 -0.51 1.95 12.14
C GLY A 52 -0.71 3.03 11.08
N GLY A 53 -0.30 2.76 9.85
CA GLY A 53 -0.34 3.70 8.73
C GLY A 53 0.60 3.24 7.61
N CYS A 54 0.75 4.02 6.55
CA CYS A 54 1.83 3.85 5.58
C CYS A 54 2.36 5.20 5.14
N GLU A 55 3.55 5.20 4.56
CA GLU A 55 4.12 6.38 3.93
C GLU A 55 3.23 6.89 2.78
N ALA A 56 3.40 8.16 2.41
CA ALA A 56 2.80 8.75 1.23
C ALA A 56 3.81 9.71 0.58
N TYR A 57 3.83 9.75 -0.76
CA TYR A 57 4.77 10.59 -1.52
C TYR A 57 4.07 11.64 -2.39
N PRO A 58 3.54 12.74 -1.82
CA PRO A 58 3.04 13.83 -2.63
C PRO A 58 4.16 14.43 -3.51
N GLY A 59 3.94 14.47 -4.82
CA GLY A 59 4.80 15.16 -5.77
C GLY A 59 6.03 14.39 -6.27
N VAL A 60 6.24 13.13 -5.86
CA VAL A 60 7.33 12.28 -6.37
C VAL A 60 6.86 10.86 -6.65
N PHE A 61 7.56 10.15 -7.55
CA PHE A 61 7.29 8.76 -7.94
C PHE A 61 5.92 8.49 -8.59
N GLY A 62 5.18 9.54 -8.98
CA GLY A 62 4.01 9.38 -9.85
C GLY A 62 4.39 8.75 -11.20
N PRO A 63 3.53 7.92 -11.80
CA PRO A 63 2.15 7.62 -11.38
C PRO A 63 2.00 6.47 -10.37
N PHE A 64 3.08 5.76 -10.04
CA PHE A 64 3.06 4.55 -9.19
C PHE A 64 2.86 4.87 -7.70
N GLY A 65 3.42 6.00 -7.24
CA GLY A 65 3.15 6.55 -5.92
C GLY A 65 1.78 7.21 -5.82
N GLY A 66 1.31 7.38 -4.58
CA GLY A 66 0.08 8.10 -4.26
C GLY A 66 -1.21 7.30 -4.50
N TYR A 67 -2.33 7.96 -4.23
CA TYR A 67 -3.65 7.33 -4.13
C TYR A 67 -4.58 7.74 -5.28
N ALA A 68 -5.65 6.98 -5.50
CA ALA A 68 -6.68 7.33 -6.47
C ALA A 68 -7.43 8.61 -6.03
N PRO A 69 -7.95 9.43 -6.95
CA PRO A 69 -8.78 10.59 -6.61
C PRO A 69 -10.06 10.24 -5.81
N THR A 70 -10.49 8.98 -5.88
CA THR A 70 -11.62 8.41 -5.15
C THR A 70 -11.30 8.08 -3.70
N CYS A 71 -10.02 8.06 -3.30
CA CYS A 71 -9.63 7.86 -1.91
C CYS A 71 -10.02 9.06 -1.06
N ALA A 72 -10.63 8.82 0.11
CA ALA A 72 -11.00 9.89 1.03
C ALA A 72 -9.78 10.33 1.85
N ILE A 73 -9.23 11.51 1.53
CA ILE A 73 -8.05 12.08 2.21
C ILE A 73 -8.45 13.26 3.08
N GLY A 74 -8.08 13.25 4.36
CA GLY A 74 -8.36 14.35 5.27
C GLY A 74 -7.82 14.10 6.68
N GLY A 75 -7.49 15.17 7.40
CA GLY A 75 -7.05 15.09 8.79
C GLY A 75 -5.80 14.23 9.03
N GLY A 76 -4.91 14.13 8.04
CA GLY A 76 -3.73 13.26 8.09
C GLY A 76 -4.03 11.77 7.88
N THR A 77 -5.25 11.43 7.45
CA THR A 77 -5.70 10.06 7.17
C THR A 77 -6.12 9.89 5.72
N VAL A 78 -6.16 8.65 5.27
CA VAL A 78 -6.65 8.25 3.95
C VAL A 78 -7.44 6.95 4.06
N ALA A 79 -8.53 6.82 3.30
CA ALA A 79 -9.27 5.57 3.14
C ALA A 79 -9.39 5.20 1.65
N PRO A 80 -9.27 3.91 1.29
CA PRO A 80 -9.52 3.45 -0.08
C PRO A 80 -11.01 3.58 -0.42
N SER A 81 -11.32 3.53 -1.72
CA SER A 81 -12.70 3.39 -2.21
C SER A 81 -13.20 1.95 -2.08
N ASP A 82 -14.45 1.71 -2.49
CA ASP A 82 -15.04 0.37 -2.58
C ASP A 82 -14.72 -0.34 -3.93
N ALA A 83 -13.72 0.14 -4.68
CA ALA A 83 -13.34 -0.46 -5.94
C ALA A 83 -12.85 -1.92 -5.77
N PRO A 84 -13.14 -2.82 -6.71
CA PRO A 84 -12.60 -4.18 -6.69
C PRO A 84 -11.06 -4.21 -6.69
N GLY A 85 -10.49 -5.21 -6.03
CA GLY A 85 -9.04 -5.40 -5.99
C GLY A 85 -8.32 -4.30 -5.22
N PHE A 86 -7.26 -3.74 -5.82
CA PHE A 86 -6.48 -2.63 -5.24
C PHE A 86 -6.91 -1.25 -5.77
N GLY A 87 -7.99 -1.16 -6.56
CA GLY A 87 -8.46 0.11 -7.12
C GLY A 87 -7.48 0.80 -8.09
N LEU A 88 -6.62 0.03 -8.77
CA LEU A 88 -5.61 0.58 -9.69
C LEU A 88 -6.27 1.28 -10.89
N GLU A 89 -7.43 0.78 -11.31
CA GLU A 89 -8.26 1.30 -12.39
C GLU A 89 -8.81 2.70 -12.08
N GLU A 90 -8.87 3.07 -10.80
CA GLU A 90 -9.29 4.40 -10.35
C GLU A 90 -8.13 5.41 -10.31
N LYS A 91 -6.91 5.02 -10.71
CA LYS A 91 -5.77 5.93 -10.95
C LYS A 91 -5.62 6.21 -12.45
N PRO A 92 -6.17 7.32 -13.00
CA PRO A 92 -6.17 7.57 -14.44
C PRO A 92 -4.76 7.69 -15.03
N ASP A 93 -3.82 8.19 -14.24
CA ASP A 93 -2.41 8.36 -14.60
C ASP A 93 -1.63 7.05 -14.65
N LEU A 94 -2.17 5.96 -14.07
CA LEU A 94 -1.58 4.63 -14.10
C LEU A 94 -2.12 3.77 -15.26
N ALA A 95 -3.32 4.07 -15.78
CA ALA A 95 -4.05 3.22 -16.72
C ALA A 95 -3.27 2.86 -18.00
N SER A 96 -2.62 3.85 -18.63
CA SER A 96 -1.85 3.61 -19.86
C SER A 96 -0.63 2.72 -19.64
N HIS A 97 0.02 2.83 -18.48
CA HIS A 97 1.17 2.00 -18.13
C HIS A 97 0.77 0.54 -17.90
N LEU A 98 -0.37 0.30 -17.23
CA LEU A 98 -0.89 -1.06 -17.03
C LEU A 98 -1.30 -1.70 -18.36
N ALA A 99 -1.99 -0.95 -19.23
CA ALA A 99 -2.38 -1.44 -20.54
C ALA A 99 -1.17 -1.89 -21.37
N ALA A 100 -0.12 -1.06 -21.42
CA ALA A 100 1.12 -1.40 -22.13
C ALA A 100 1.78 -2.69 -21.60
N MET A 101 1.81 -2.89 -20.27
CA MET A 101 2.39 -4.11 -19.69
C MET A 101 1.60 -5.38 -20.01
N VAL A 102 0.28 -5.29 -20.20
CA VAL A 102 -0.56 -6.44 -20.52
C VAL A 102 -0.48 -6.79 -22.00
N GLU A 103 -0.38 -5.78 -22.88
CA GLU A 103 -0.16 -6.00 -24.32
C GLU A 103 1.15 -6.76 -24.59
N ASP A 104 2.21 -6.47 -23.83
CA ASP A 104 3.50 -7.19 -23.92
C ASP A 104 3.43 -8.67 -23.49
N LEU A 105 2.34 -9.09 -22.83
CA LEU A 105 2.12 -10.48 -22.40
C LEU A 105 1.24 -11.29 -23.38
N ALA A 106 0.66 -10.65 -24.40
CA ALA A 106 -0.23 -11.25 -25.39
C ALA A 106 0.51 -11.60 -26.70
#